data_AF-A0A920R707-F1
#
_entry.id   AF-A0A920R707-F1
#
_cell.length_a   1.000
_cell.length_b   1.000
_cell.length_c   1.000
_cell.angle_alpha   90.00
_cell.angle_beta   90.00
_cell.angle_gamma   90.00
#
_symmetry.space_group_name_H-M   'P 1'
#
loop_
_entity.id
_entity.type
_entity.pdbx_description
1 polymer ?
#
loop_
_entity_poly.entity_id
_entity_poly.type
_entity_poly.pdbx_seq_one_letter_code
_entity_poly.pdbx_strand_id
1 'polypeptide(L)'
;MKIFLTACFSCGLIFATSPSFAQLPELSTPTTATGTETTAKFFGGATADNGSTYADSFAFDAPIDIDLEIQVEVSHINTVGNLYVIILWEGNYFVRDENGTYHLWDLSIENFRAAFPAKTLQSSEAINIVDDVAFGPAGVSDTKLDFLVAYDTMAVPSEFFFNGVPLSVSIEAEKANPQVAKSLQIFTDNIHTQIIQNNCIACHVSGGAAGGTSLAYAASSMQAALESNYNLLVSYINGGGGASLLSKPQGIGHGGGARLQPGTNLDNLSAFIEAVLAE
;
A
#
# COMPACT_ATOMS: atom_id res chain seq x y z
N MET A 1 7.63 -70.34 -33.97
CA MET A 1 8.23 -69.05 -34.37
C MET A 1 7.41 -67.94 -33.71
N LYS A 2 7.88 -67.38 -32.59
CA LYS A 2 7.23 -66.26 -31.88
C LYS A 2 8.17 -65.06 -31.92
N ILE A 3 7.66 -63.95 -32.42
CA ILE A 3 8.35 -62.68 -32.63
C ILE A 3 8.40 -61.93 -31.29
N PHE A 4 9.58 -61.45 -30.90
CA PHE A 4 9.76 -60.51 -29.79
C PHE A 4 9.77 -59.08 -30.35
N LEU A 5 8.92 -58.21 -29.83
CA LEU A 5 8.94 -56.76 -30.05
C LEU A 5 9.85 -56.11 -28.98
N THR A 6 10.87 -55.37 -29.40
CA THR A 6 11.70 -54.53 -28.53
C THR A 6 11.14 -53.12 -28.54
N ALA A 7 10.67 -52.62 -27.39
CA ALA A 7 10.26 -51.23 -27.22
C ALA A 7 11.49 -50.35 -26.97
N CYS A 8 11.66 -49.31 -27.78
CA CYS A 8 12.72 -48.31 -27.64
C CYS A 8 12.18 -47.17 -26.75
N PHE A 9 12.77 -46.98 -25.57
CA PHE A 9 12.40 -45.88 -24.66
C PHE A 9 13.21 -44.64 -25.04
N SER A 10 12.56 -43.64 -25.61
CA SER A 10 13.17 -42.34 -25.90
C SER A 10 13.14 -41.50 -24.62
N CYS A 11 14.30 -41.28 -24.01
CA CYS A 11 14.47 -40.40 -22.85
C CYS A 11 14.41 -38.94 -23.32
N GLY A 12 13.33 -38.23 -23.03
CA GLY A 12 13.22 -36.79 -23.27
C GLY A 12 13.98 -36.01 -22.20
N LEU A 13 14.98 -35.22 -22.61
CA LEU A 13 15.63 -34.22 -21.75
C LEU A 13 14.64 -33.09 -21.45
N ILE A 14 14.26 -32.96 -20.17
CA ILE A 14 13.54 -31.81 -19.65
C ILE A 14 14.60 -30.75 -19.29
N PHE A 15 14.65 -29.64 -20.03
CA PHE A 15 15.41 -28.47 -19.61
C PHE A 15 14.61 -27.75 -18.53
N ALA A 16 15.03 -27.87 -17.28
CA ALA A 16 14.54 -27.01 -16.21
C ALA A 16 15.19 -25.63 -16.38
N THR A 17 14.41 -24.61 -16.74
CA THR A 17 14.85 -23.22 -16.67
C THR A 17 14.79 -22.79 -15.21
N SER A 18 15.94 -22.73 -14.54
CA SER A 18 16.02 -22.08 -13.24
C SER A 18 15.70 -20.59 -13.40
N PRO A 19 14.83 -19.99 -12.56
CA PRO A 19 14.68 -18.54 -12.55
C PRO A 19 16.03 -17.90 -12.25
N SER A 20 16.42 -16.91 -13.05
CA SER A 20 17.62 -16.10 -12.82
C SER A 20 17.22 -14.96 -11.90
N PHE A 21 17.62 -15.04 -10.63
CA PHE A 21 17.49 -13.91 -9.70
C PHE A 21 18.54 -12.85 -10.03
N ALA A 22 18.18 -11.57 -9.86
CA ALA A 22 19.16 -10.51 -9.89
C ALA A 22 20.07 -10.60 -8.65
N GLN A 23 21.31 -10.16 -8.78
CA GLN A 23 22.17 -9.99 -7.61
C GLN A 23 21.67 -8.79 -6.80
N LEU A 24 21.61 -8.95 -5.47
CA LEU A 24 21.25 -7.87 -4.55
C LEU A 24 22.20 -6.66 -4.77
N PRO A 25 21.69 -5.43 -4.99
CA PRO A 25 22.52 -4.28 -5.29
C PRO A 25 23.46 -3.90 -4.14
N GLU A 26 24.70 -3.55 -4.44
CA GLU A 26 25.67 -3.07 -3.43
C GLU A 26 25.33 -1.63 -3.02
N LEU A 27 25.16 -1.42 -1.71
CA LEU A 27 25.01 -0.10 -1.09
C LEU A 27 26.40 0.50 -0.92
N SER A 28 26.76 1.36 -1.87
CA SER A 28 28.11 1.92 -1.96
C SER A 28 28.55 2.69 -0.70
N THR A 29 29.86 2.93 -0.59
CA THR A 29 30.49 3.73 0.46
C THR A 29 30.28 3.16 1.88
N PRO A 30 30.70 1.91 2.16
CA PRO A 30 30.74 1.42 3.53
C PRO A 30 31.58 2.37 4.38
N THR A 31 31.13 2.65 5.59
CA THR A 31 31.80 3.59 6.50
C THR A 31 31.82 3.04 7.92
N THR A 32 32.64 3.66 8.76
CA THR A 32 32.69 3.40 10.19
C THR A 32 32.32 4.66 10.98
N ALA A 33 31.96 4.51 12.26
CA ALA A 33 31.59 5.64 13.10
C ALA A 33 32.79 6.57 13.38
N THR A 34 34.01 6.02 13.38
CA THR A 34 35.24 6.82 13.57
C THR A 34 35.87 7.33 12.27
N GLY A 35 35.38 6.90 11.10
CA GLY A 35 35.95 7.24 9.79
C GLY A 35 37.17 6.41 9.38
N THR A 36 37.47 5.34 10.12
CA THR A 36 38.46 4.33 9.73
C THR A 36 37.96 3.56 8.49
N GLU A 37 38.86 3.23 7.56
CA GLU A 37 38.50 2.42 6.40
C GLU A 37 38.02 1.02 6.82
N THR A 38 37.03 0.48 6.10
CA THR A 38 36.54 -0.89 6.29
C THR A 38 36.47 -1.62 4.96
N THR A 39 36.63 -2.95 5.02
CA THR A 39 36.41 -3.84 3.88
C THR A 39 35.05 -4.53 3.88
N ALA A 40 34.21 -4.25 4.88
CA ALA A 40 32.84 -4.71 4.92
C ALA A 40 32.04 -4.16 3.73
N LYS A 41 31.09 -4.95 3.25
CA LYS A 41 30.19 -4.53 2.17
C LYS A 41 28.75 -4.70 2.60
N PHE A 42 27.90 -3.88 2.02
CA PHE A 42 26.48 -3.85 2.33
C PHE A 42 25.71 -3.93 1.04
N PHE A 43 24.62 -4.69 1.05
CA PHE A 43 23.76 -4.86 -0.10
C PHE A 43 22.32 -4.67 0.35
N GLY A 44 21.48 -4.23 -0.57
CA GLY A 44 20.09 -3.99 -0.27
C GLY A 44 19.26 -3.71 -1.49
N GLY A 45 18.01 -4.17 -1.46
CA GLY A 45 17.07 -3.94 -2.54
C GLY A 45 15.64 -4.18 -2.09
N ALA A 46 14.73 -3.46 -2.73
CA ALA A 46 13.30 -3.70 -2.67
C ALA A 46 12.83 -4.28 -4.00
N THR A 47 11.88 -5.20 -3.96
CA THR A 47 11.42 -5.92 -5.15
C THR A 47 9.93 -6.25 -5.04
N ALA A 48 9.23 -6.26 -6.17
CA ALA A 48 7.85 -6.73 -6.29
C ALA A 48 7.76 -8.05 -7.08
N ASP A 49 8.90 -8.64 -7.44
CA ASP A 49 9.01 -9.81 -8.31
C ASP A 49 9.97 -10.88 -7.76
N ASN A 50 10.01 -10.99 -6.42
CA ASN A 50 10.83 -11.95 -5.67
C ASN A 50 12.33 -11.86 -6.02
N GLY A 51 12.84 -10.64 -6.25
CA GLY A 51 14.26 -10.39 -6.53
C GLY A 51 14.67 -10.67 -7.97
N SER A 52 13.72 -10.76 -8.91
CA SER A 52 14.05 -10.79 -10.35
C SER A 52 14.55 -9.43 -10.83
N THR A 53 14.00 -8.35 -10.28
CA THR A 53 14.43 -6.97 -10.43
C THR A 53 14.34 -6.22 -9.11
N TYR A 54 15.11 -5.13 -9.01
CA TYR A 54 15.08 -4.22 -7.86
C TYR A 54 14.68 -2.82 -8.32
N ALA A 55 13.85 -2.16 -7.52
CA ALA A 55 13.36 -0.82 -7.77
C ALA A 55 13.40 0.02 -6.48
N ASP A 56 13.31 1.34 -6.64
CA ASP A 56 13.32 2.32 -5.55
C ASP A 56 11.95 2.97 -5.32
N SER A 57 10.94 2.68 -6.16
CA SER A 57 9.59 3.23 -6.06
C SER A 57 8.53 2.18 -6.37
N PHE A 58 7.49 2.12 -5.55
CA PHE A 58 6.43 1.12 -5.64
C PHE A 58 5.04 1.75 -5.51
N ALA A 59 4.07 1.14 -6.19
CA ALA A 59 2.67 1.55 -6.08
C ALA A 59 2.15 1.35 -4.66
N PHE A 60 1.14 2.14 -4.29
CA PHE A 60 0.47 2.11 -2.98
C PHE A 60 0.14 0.70 -2.49
N ASP A 61 -0.43 -0.14 -3.36
CA ASP A 61 -0.92 -1.49 -3.07
C ASP A 61 0.03 -2.61 -3.49
N ALA A 62 1.23 -2.29 -3.97
CA ALA A 62 2.19 -3.29 -4.40
C ALA A 62 2.71 -4.09 -3.19
N PRO A 63 2.57 -5.43 -3.16
CA PRO A 63 3.30 -6.25 -2.22
C PRO A 63 4.78 -6.24 -2.60
N ILE A 64 5.64 -5.95 -1.63
CA ILE A 64 7.08 -5.88 -1.85
C ILE A 64 7.86 -6.63 -0.77
N ASP A 65 9.00 -7.16 -1.19
CA ASP A 65 10.04 -7.69 -0.33
C ASP A 65 11.13 -6.65 -0.17
N ILE A 66 11.73 -6.58 1.02
CA ILE A 66 12.90 -5.75 1.27
C ILE A 66 13.94 -6.61 1.98
N ASP A 67 15.08 -6.80 1.32
CA ASP A 67 16.19 -7.59 1.82
C ASP A 67 17.46 -6.76 1.90
N LEU A 68 18.24 -7.00 2.95
CA LEU A 68 19.54 -6.41 3.19
C LEU A 68 20.55 -7.53 3.45
N GLU A 69 21.80 -7.30 3.09
CA GLU A 69 22.91 -8.22 3.38
C GLU A 69 24.13 -7.43 3.86
N ILE A 70 24.80 -7.97 4.86
CA ILE A 70 26.12 -7.50 5.30
C ILE A 70 27.15 -8.57 4.97
N GLN A 71 28.13 -8.25 4.14
CA GLN A 71 29.35 -9.04 4.02
C GLN A 71 30.35 -8.52 5.05
N VAL A 72 30.52 -9.30 6.10
CA VAL A 72 31.35 -8.95 7.25
C VAL A 72 32.81 -9.00 6.84
N GLU A 73 33.57 -8.01 7.29
CA GLU A 73 35.01 -7.93 7.08
C GLU A 73 35.72 -9.19 7.64
N VAL A 74 36.67 -9.73 6.86
CA VAL A 74 37.23 -11.08 7.07
C VAL A 74 37.85 -11.26 8.47
N SER A 75 38.48 -10.21 9.01
CA SER A 75 39.06 -10.22 10.36
C SER A 75 38.02 -10.24 11.49
N HIS A 76 36.75 -9.96 11.20
CA HIS A 76 35.64 -9.95 12.16
C HIS A 76 34.82 -11.24 12.13
N ILE A 77 34.98 -12.11 11.13
CA ILE A 77 34.24 -13.37 11.04
C ILE A 77 34.60 -14.28 12.22
N ASN A 78 33.61 -15.01 12.75
CA ASN A 78 33.71 -15.85 13.96
C ASN A 78 33.97 -15.08 15.27
N THR A 79 33.74 -13.77 15.27
CA THR A 79 33.74 -12.97 16.50
C THR A 79 32.30 -12.74 16.97
N VAL A 80 32.12 -12.42 18.25
CA VAL A 80 30.81 -12.05 18.78
C VAL A 80 30.53 -10.59 18.42
N GLY A 81 29.32 -10.30 17.93
CA GLY A 81 28.87 -8.97 17.55
C GLY A 81 27.36 -8.85 17.50
N ASN A 82 26.89 -7.66 17.16
CA ASN A 82 25.48 -7.32 17.01
C ASN A 82 25.19 -6.81 15.60
N LEU A 83 23.97 -7.06 15.09
CA LEU A 83 23.48 -6.42 13.86
C LEU A 83 22.33 -5.46 14.20
N TYR A 84 22.30 -4.33 13.52
CA TYR A 84 21.36 -3.23 13.71
C TYR A 84 20.62 -2.93 12.43
N VAL A 85 19.34 -2.59 12.55
CA VAL A 85 18.49 -2.14 11.45
C VAL A 85 17.86 -0.82 11.87
N ILE A 86 18.05 0.21 11.04
CA ILE A 86 17.58 1.55 11.26
C ILE A 86 16.72 1.97 10.07
N ILE A 87 15.56 2.58 10.34
CA ILE A 87 14.70 3.21 9.34
C ILE A 87 14.65 4.71 9.63
N LEU A 88 14.89 5.53 8.61
CA LEU A 88 14.57 6.94 8.65
C LEU A 88 13.24 7.12 7.92
N TRP A 89 12.26 7.68 8.63
CA TRP A 89 10.94 7.93 8.09
C TRP A 89 10.36 9.21 8.70
N GLU A 90 9.95 10.14 7.84
CA GLU A 90 9.43 11.46 8.23
C GLU A 90 10.34 12.24 9.20
N GLY A 91 11.65 12.12 9.02
CA GLY A 91 12.66 12.79 9.86
C GLY A 91 12.90 12.13 11.22
N ASN A 92 12.22 11.01 11.50
CA ASN A 92 12.43 10.20 12.70
C ASN A 92 13.29 8.98 12.39
N TYR A 93 14.06 8.55 13.38
CA TYR A 93 14.86 7.33 13.31
C TYR A 93 14.17 6.24 14.10
N PHE A 94 14.06 5.05 13.53
CA PHE A 94 13.50 3.87 14.19
C PHE A 94 14.53 2.76 14.20
N VAL A 95 14.67 2.05 15.32
CA VAL A 95 15.57 0.90 15.45
C VAL A 95 14.76 -0.37 15.68
N ARG A 96 15.14 -1.45 15.01
CA ARG A 96 14.52 -2.76 15.18
C ARG A 96 15.13 -3.47 16.39
N ASP A 97 14.30 -3.97 17.29
CA ASP A 97 14.74 -4.83 18.39
C ASP A 97 14.83 -6.31 18.00
N GLU A 98 15.27 -7.14 18.95
CA GLU A 98 15.43 -8.60 18.78
C GLU A 98 14.12 -9.35 18.50
N ASN A 99 12.96 -8.76 18.81
CA ASN A 99 11.64 -9.32 18.52
C ASN A 99 11.10 -8.85 17.16
N GLY A 100 11.89 -8.04 16.45
CA GLY A 100 11.53 -7.47 15.16
C GLY A 100 10.65 -6.22 15.24
N THR A 101 10.43 -5.66 16.43
CA THR A 101 9.62 -4.45 16.63
C THR A 101 10.45 -3.19 16.40
N TYR A 102 9.89 -2.22 15.70
CA TYR A 102 10.53 -0.91 15.49
C TYR A 102 10.16 0.07 16.59
N HIS A 103 11.18 0.70 17.18
CA HIS A 103 11.06 1.69 18.24
C HIS A 103 11.63 3.02 17.77
N LEU A 104 10.98 4.13 18.13
CA LEU A 104 11.55 5.46 17.93
C LEU A 104 12.88 5.56 18.67
N TRP A 105 13.92 5.97 17.96
CA TRP A 105 15.26 6.13 18.50
C TRP A 105 15.55 7.61 18.76
N ASP A 106 15.96 7.90 19.99
CA ASP A 106 16.33 9.23 20.46
C ASP A 106 17.79 9.62 20.14
N LEU A 107 18.45 8.85 19.27
CA LEU A 107 19.87 8.99 18.89
C LEU A 107 20.86 8.73 20.05
N SER A 108 20.39 8.22 21.18
CA SER A 108 21.28 7.82 22.28
C SER A 108 21.84 6.41 22.07
N ILE A 109 23.08 6.19 22.49
CA ILE A 109 23.68 4.87 22.45
C ILE A 109 22.97 3.88 23.39
N GLU A 110 22.41 4.36 24.50
CA GLU A 110 21.70 3.54 25.49
C GLU A 110 20.43 2.91 24.91
N ASN A 111 19.75 3.62 24.02
CA ASN A 111 18.54 3.14 23.34
C ASN A 111 18.81 2.59 21.94
N PHE A 112 20.08 2.43 21.55
CA PHE A 112 20.44 1.83 20.27
C PHE A 112 20.34 0.31 20.33
N ARG A 113 19.18 -0.23 19.93
CA ARG A 113 18.83 -1.64 20.05
C ARG A 113 19.32 -2.44 18.85
N ALA A 114 19.91 -3.60 19.12
CA ALA A 114 20.28 -4.55 18.09
C ALA A 114 19.07 -5.38 17.66
N ALA A 115 18.95 -5.59 16.34
CA ALA A 115 17.99 -6.52 15.75
C ALA A 115 18.44 -7.98 15.97
N PHE A 116 19.75 -8.22 16.01
CA PHE A 116 20.34 -9.53 16.25
C PHE A 116 21.49 -9.39 17.27
N PRO A 117 21.20 -9.46 18.58
CA PRO A 117 22.20 -9.28 19.61
C PRO A 117 23.10 -10.51 19.81
N ALA A 118 24.35 -10.26 20.21
CA ALA A 118 25.31 -11.24 20.73
C ALA A 118 25.48 -12.52 19.88
N LYS A 119 25.45 -12.37 18.55
CA LYS A 119 25.63 -13.50 17.63
C LYS A 119 27.10 -13.69 17.25
N THR A 120 27.43 -14.87 16.76
CA THR A 120 28.73 -15.11 16.09
C THR A 120 28.61 -14.68 14.63
N LEU A 121 29.39 -13.68 14.24
CA LEU A 121 29.34 -13.10 12.89
C LEU A 121 29.78 -14.12 11.83
N GLN A 122 28.96 -14.29 10.81
CA GLN A 122 29.26 -15.08 9.62
C GLN A 122 29.87 -14.22 8.52
N SER A 123 30.38 -14.83 7.46
CA SER A 123 30.89 -14.08 6.30
C SER A 123 29.81 -13.27 5.58
N SER A 124 28.56 -13.71 5.68
CA SER A 124 27.38 -13.10 5.06
C SER A 124 26.24 -13.12 6.06
N GLU A 125 25.62 -11.97 6.27
CA GLU A 125 24.50 -11.79 7.19
C GLU A 125 23.30 -11.23 6.44
N ALA A 126 22.37 -12.11 6.09
CA ALA A 126 21.12 -11.75 5.43
C ALA A 126 20.09 -11.27 6.45
N ILE A 127 19.38 -10.19 6.12
CA ILE A 127 18.38 -9.53 6.95
C ILE A 127 17.15 -9.28 6.08
N ASN A 128 16.07 -10.02 6.36
CA ASN A 128 14.77 -9.73 5.78
C ASN A 128 14.05 -8.65 6.62
N ILE A 129 13.60 -7.59 5.95
CA ILE A 129 12.87 -6.48 6.56
C ILE A 129 11.37 -6.75 6.48
N VAL A 130 10.88 -7.12 5.31
CA VAL A 130 9.49 -7.51 5.03
C VAL A 130 9.44 -8.51 3.87
N ASP A 131 8.32 -9.25 3.79
CA ASP A 131 8.03 -10.27 2.79
C ASP A 131 6.57 -10.10 2.34
N ASP A 132 6.36 -9.85 1.04
CA ASP A 132 5.06 -9.63 0.40
C ASP A 132 4.17 -8.57 1.09
N VAL A 133 4.75 -7.46 1.56
CA VAL A 133 4.00 -6.41 2.29
C VAL A 133 3.60 -5.26 1.39
N ALA A 134 2.31 -4.93 1.36
CA ALA A 134 1.80 -3.69 0.78
C ALA A 134 1.80 -2.56 1.82
N PHE A 135 2.76 -1.64 1.72
CA PHE A 135 2.95 -0.57 2.70
C PHE A 135 1.83 0.48 2.71
N GLY A 136 1.25 0.80 1.55
CA GLY A 136 0.21 1.82 1.46
C GLY A 136 -1.02 1.51 2.32
N PRO A 137 -1.67 0.34 2.16
CA PRO A 137 -2.75 -0.11 3.03
C PRO A 137 -2.37 -0.22 4.51
N ALA A 138 -1.08 -0.38 4.82
CA ALA A 138 -0.56 -0.39 6.20
C ALA A 138 -0.35 1.01 6.79
N GLY A 139 -0.68 2.07 6.03
CA GLY A 139 -0.58 3.48 6.47
C GLY A 139 0.74 4.16 6.12
N VAL A 140 1.58 3.54 5.30
CA VAL A 140 2.86 4.10 4.85
C VAL A 140 2.76 4.38 3.35
N SER A 141 2.42 5.62 2.98
CA SER A 141 2.23 6.04 1.59
C SER A 141 2.61 7.50 1.37
N ASP A 142 2.78 7.90 0.11
CA ASP A 142 3.24 9.24 -0.27
C ASP A 142 4.53 9.65 0.46
N THR A 143 5.45 8.70 0.60
CA THR A 143 6.58 8.84 1.51
C THR A 143 7.79 8.04 1.05
N LYS A 144 8.92 8.29 1.70
CA LYS A 144 10.19 7.60 1.46
C LYS A 144 10.72 7.04 2.77
N LEU A 145 11.11 5.77 2.73
CA LEU A 145 11.81 5.07 3.79
C LEU A 145 13.28 4.95 3.39
N ASP A 146 14.19 5.35 4.28
CA ASP A 146 15.62 5.14 4.09
C ASP A 146 16.10 4.09 5.12
N PHE A 147 16.64 2.97 4.63
CA PHE A 147 17.12 1.86 5.45
C PHE A 147 18.64 1.90 5.59
N LEU A 148 19.10 1.83 6.85
CA LEU A 148 20.50 1.66 7.21
C LEU A 148 20.64 0.35 8.00
N VAL A 149 21.73 -0.36 7.75
CA VAL A 149 22.17 -1.53 8.51
C VAL A 149 23.56 -1.29 9.03
N ALA A 150 23.78 -1.74 10.27
CA ALA A 150 25.08 -1.65 10.90
C ALA A 150 25.43 -2.96 11.61
N TYR A 151 26.71 -3.16 11.89
CA TYR A 151 27.16 -4.15 12.86
C TYR A 151 28.26 -3.60 13.75
N ASP A 152 28.40 -4.20 14.92
CA ASP A 152 29.57 -4.07 15.79
C ASP A 152 30.22 -5.44 16.04
N THR A 153 31.43 -5.44 16.61
CA THR A 153 32.15 -6.67 16.92
C THR A 153 33.07 -6.50 18.11
N MET A 154 33.25 -7.55 18.90
CA MET A 154 34.27 -7.61 19.95
C MET A 154 35.71 -7.54 19.41
N ALA A 155 35.94 -7.79 18.11
CA ALA A 155 37.26 -7.64 17.49
C ALA A 155 37.72 -6.19 17.42
N VAL A 156 36.77 -5.25 17.30
CA VAL A 156 37.01 -3.81 17.26
C VAL A 156 36.01 -3.14 18.23
N PRO A 157 36.31 -3.13 19.54
CA PRO A 157 35.40 -2.58 20.53
C PRO A 157 35.08 -1.11 20.27
N SER A 158 33.82 -0.74 20.52
CA SER A 158 33.32 0.64 20.39
C SER A 158 33.37 1.22 18.97
N GLU A 159 33.31 0.36 17.95
CA GLU A 159 33.21 0.75 16.54
C GLU A 159 31.92 0.19 15.93
N PHE A 160 31.34 0.95 15.00
CA PHE A 160 30.22 0.52 14.18
C PHE A 160 30.59 0.59 12.71
N PHE A 161 30.15 -0.41 11.95
CA PHE A 161 30.34 -0.51 10.50
C PHE A 161 28.97 -0.47 9.85
N PHE A 162 28.76 0.40 8.86
CA PHE A 162 27.43 0.59 8.27
C PHE A 162 27.49 1.01 6.81
N ASN A 163 26.37 0.87 6.10
CA ASN A 163 26.23 1.42 4.75
C ASN A 163 26.20 2.95 4.82
N GLY A 164 27.11 3.62 4.12
CA GLY A 164 27.15 5.09 4.10
C GLY A 164 26.03 5.71 3.26
N VAL A 165 25.48 4.98 2.29
CA VAL A 165 24.29 5.36 1.54
C VAL A 165 23.13 4.45 1.94
N PRO A 166 22.01 5.00 2.44
CA PRO A 166 20.81 4.22 2.74
C PRO A 166 20.23 3.52 1.51
N LEU A 167 19.56 2.39 1.71
CA LEU A 167 18.60 1.90 0.73
C LEU A 167 17.35 2.79 0.81
N SER A 168 17.06 3.55 -0.24
CA SER A 168 15.84 4.36 -0.33
C SER A 168 14.72 3.59 -1.00
N VAL A 169 13.54 3.57 -0.38
CA VAL A 169 12.31 2.98 -0.93
C VAL A 169 11.17 3.99 -0.82
N SER A 170 10.59 4.37 -1.95
CA SER A 170 9.44 5.25 -2.05
C SER A 170 8.16 4.44 -2.22
N ILE A 171 7.13 4.80 -1.45
CA ILE A 171 5.78 4.27 -1.61
C ILE A 171 4.91 5.40 -2.17
N GLU A 172 4.34 5.16 -3.35
CA GLU A 172 3.46 6.12 -4.01
C GLU A 172 2.21 6.42 -3.16
N ALA A 173 1.68 7.63 -3.30
CA ALA A 173 0.37 7.97 -2.75
C ALA A 173 -0.71 7.01 -3.28
N GLU A 174 -1.78 6.82 -2.51
CA GLU A 174 -2.96 6.14 -3.03
C GLU A 174 -3.44 6.89 -4.28
N LYS A 175 -3.41 6.21 -5.43
CA LYS A 175 -4.03 6.76 -6.63
C LYS A 175 -5.52 6.78 -6.37
N ALA A 176 -6.11 7.98 -6.36
CA ALA A 176 -7.55 8.13 -6.44
C ALA A 176 -8.02 7.29 -7.62
N ASN A 177 -8.72 6.19 -7.33
CA ASN A 177 -9.07 5.19 -8.34
C ASN A 177 -9.91 5.87 -9.44
N PRO A 178 -9.38 6.07 -10.66
CA PRO A 178 -10.16 6.67 -11.75
C PRO A 178 -11.35 5.78 -12.17
N GLN A 179 -11.39 4.52 -11.68
CA GLN A 179 -12.46 3.56 -11.90
C GLN A 179 -13.67 3.77 -10.97
N VAL A 180 -13.52 4.51 -9.86
CA VAL A 180 -14.69 5.00 -9.11
C VAL A 180 -15.16 6.26 -9.82
N ALA A 181 -16.26 6.12 -10.57
CA ALA A 181 -16.99 7.23 -11.16
C ALA A 181 -17.06 8.41 -10.17
N LYS A 182 -16.73 9.62 -10.62
CA LYS A 182 -16.82 10.86 -9.83
C LYS A 182 -18.23 11.00 -9.25
N SER A 183 -19.23 10.59 -10.01
CA SER A 183 -20.62 10.55 -9.57
C SER A 183 -20.85 9.59 -8.40
N LEU A 184 -20.24 8.40 -8.38
CA LEU A 184 -20.34 7.43 -7.28
C LEU A 184 -19.70 7.93 -5.99
N GLN A 185 -18.57 8.65 -6.09
CA GLN A 185 -17.93 9.29 -4.94
C GLN A 185 -18.86 10.36 -4.34
N ILE A 186 -19.34 11.30 -5.15
CA ILE A 186 -20.27 12.36 -4.68
C ILE A 186 -21.53 11.73 -4.08
N PHE A 187 -22.04 10.68 -4.72
CA PHE A 187 -23.23 9.98 -4.25
C PHE A 187 -23.05 9.41 -2.84
N THR A 188 -21.94 8.71 -2.62
CA THR A 188 -21.63 8.05 -1.34
C THR A 188 -21.39 9.08 -0.23
N ASP A 189 -20.63 10.12 -0.52
CA ASP A 189 -20.21 11.10 0.48
C ASP A 189 -21.34 12.06 0.87
N ASN A 190 -22.17 12.45 -0.11
CA ASN A 190 -23.04 13.63 0.03
C ASN A 190 -24.52 13.41 -0.33
N ILE A 191 -24.87 12.38 -1.10
CA ILE A 191 -26.24 12.22 -1.62
C ILE A 191 -27.02 11.17 -0.85
N HIS A 192 -26.47 9.95 -0.69
CA HIS A 192 -27.22 8.82 -0.15
C HIS A 192 -27.80 9.11 1.24
N THR A 193 -26.96 9.46 2.19
CA THR A 193 -27.42 9.69 3.58
C THR A 193 -28.10 11.05 3.71
N GLN A 194 -27.43 12.12 3.31
CA GLN A 194 -27.78 13.49 3.63
C GLN A 194 -28.99 13.99 2.83
N ILE A 195 -29.22 13.46 1.63
CA ILE A 195 -30.33 13.87 0.76
C ILE A 195 -31.37 12.76 0.65
N ILE A 196 -31.00 11.56 0.22
CA ILE A 196 -31.97 10.49 -0.05
C ILE A 196 -32.58 9.99 1.25
N GLN A 197 -31.76 9.46 2.18
CA GLN A 197 -32.26 8.84 3.41
C GLN A 197 -32.89 9.87 4.35
N ASN A 198 -32.36 11.09 4.42
CA ASN A 198 -32.87 12.11 5.35
C ASN A 198 -34.08 12.90 4.82
N ASN A 199 -34.30 12.99 3.50
CA ASN A 199 -35.33 13.86 2.93
C ASN A 199 -36.24 13.14 1.93
N CYS A 200 -35.68 12.55 0.87
CA CYS A 200 -36.46 12.08 -0.26
C CYS A 200 -37.23 10.79 0.06
N ILE A 201 -36.62 9.86 0.80
CA ILE A 201 -37.16 8.53 1.05
C ILE A 201 -38.46 8.53 1.85
N ALA A 202 -38.70 9.59 2.64
CA ALA A 202 -39.92 9.74 3.43
C ALA A 202 -41.20 9.71 2.57
N CYS A 203 -41.09 10.00 1.27
CA CYS A 203 -42.18 9.88 0.30
C CYS A 203 -41.86 8.91 -0.85
N HIS A 204 -40.60 8.91 -1.30
CA HIS A 204 -40.12 8.12 -2.43
C HIS A 204 -39.61 6.75 -1.98
N VAL A 205 -40.51 5.95 -1.43
CA VAL A 205 -40.27 4.55 -1.04
C VAL A 205 -41.44 3.71 -1.50
N SER A 206 -41.24 2.41 -1.73
CA SER A 206 -42.33 1.50 -2.12
C SER A 206 -43.49 1.59 -1.11
N GLY A 207 -44.72 1.80 -1.62
CA GLY A 207 -45.92 2.01 -0.80
C GLY A 207 -46.07 3.42 -0.19
N GLY A 208 -45.06 4.29 -0.35
CA GLY A 208 -45.12 5.69 0.09
C GLY A 208 -45.91 6.59 -0.86
N ALA A 209 -46.15 7.84 -0.42
CA ALA A 209 -46.96 8.82 -1.17
C ALA A 209 -46.45 9.12 -2.59
N ALA A 210 -45.14 8.95 -2.83
CA ALA A 210 -44.52 9.08 -4.15
C ALA A 210 -43.88 7.76 -4.64
N GLY A 211 -44.24 6.62 -4.02
CA GLY A 211 -43.67 5.30 -4.33
C GLY A 211 -44.01 4.77 -5.72
N GLY A 212 -45.02 5.32 -6.38
CA GLY A 212 -45.38 5.00 -7.77
C GLY A 212 -44.65 5.83 -8.81
N THR A 213 -43.74 6.73 -8.41
CA THR A 213 -42.93 7.51 -9.35
C THR A 213 -41.72 6.71 -9.84
N SER A 214 -41.00 7.24 -10.82
CA SER A 214 -39.73 6.67 -11.29
C SER A 214 -38.59 6.72 -10.26
N LEU A 215 -38.83 7.32 -9.09
CA LEU A 215 -37.88 7.41 -7.99
C LEU A 215 -38.48 6.72 -6.76
N ALA A 216 -38.15 5.44 -6.56
CA ALA A 216 -38.51 4.67 -5.37
C ALA A 216 -37.25 4.10 -4.72
N TYR A 217 -36.81 4.72 -3.63
CA TYR A 217 -35.54 4.41 -2.98
C TYR A 217 -35.63 3.22 -2.03
N ALA A 218 -34.53 2.50 -1.90
CA ALA A 218 -34.30 1.52 -0.86
C ALA A 218 -33.90 2.20 0.47
N ALA A 219 -34.52 1.77 1.56
CA ALA A 219 -34.20 2.22 2.91
C ALA A 219 -33.11 1.33 3.51
N SER A 220 -31.92 1.87 3.77
CA SER A 220 -30.84 1.27 4.58
C SER A 220 -29.53 2.07 4.39
N SER A 221 -28.61 1.98 5.35
CA SER A 221 -27.20 2.35 5.19
C SER A 221 -26.32 1.20 4.66
N MET A 222 -26.88 0.02 4.36
CA MET A 222 -26.14 -1.11 3.80
C MET A 222 -25.74 -0.89 2.33
N GLN A 223 -24.64 -1.51 1.91
CA GLN A 223 -24.09 -1.43 0.55
C GLN A 223 -25.12 -1.71 -0.56
N ALA A 224 -26.01 -2.70 -0.36
CA ALA A 224 -27.03 -3.05 -1.34
C ALA A 224 -28.05 -1.92 -1.59
N ALA A 225 -28.37 -1.11 -0.57
CA ALA A 225 -29.26 0.04 -0.74
C ALA A 225 -28.54 1.22 -1.39
N LEU A 226 -27.25 1.40 -1.11
CA LEU A 226 -26.40 2.41 -1.76
C LEU A 226 -26.33 2.14 -3.27
N GLU A 227 -25.96 0.93 -3.67
CA GLU A 227 -25.84 0.55 -5.08
C GLU A 227 -27.19 0.69 -5.83
N SER A 228 -28.27 0.21 -5.24
CA SER A 228 -29.62 0.31 -5.83
C SER A 228 -30.03 1.78 -6.03
N ASN A 229 -29.85 2.63 -5.02
CA ASN A 229 -30.23 4.04 -5.09
C ASN A 229 -29.33 4.83 -6.06
N TYR A 230 -28.04 4.50 -6.13
CA TYR A 230 -27.11 5.09 -7.09
C TYR A 230 -27.55 4.78 -8.52
N ASN A 231 -27.73 3.51 -8.84
CA ASN A 231 -28.13 3.06 -10.19
C ASN A 231 -29.49 3.66 -10.61
N LEU A 232 -30.43 3.77 -9.66
CA LEU A 232 -31.73 4.42 -9.88
C LEU A 232 -31.57 5.89 -10.30
N LEU A 233 -30.77 6.65 -9.57
CA LEU A 233 -30.56 8.08 -9.88
C LEU A 233 -29.78 8.27 -11.17
N VAL A 234 -28.74 7.48 -11.42
CA VAL A 234 -27.98 7.52 -12.69
C VAL A 234 -28.92 7.29 -13.87
N SER A 235 -29.76 6.24 -13.80
CA SER A 235 -30.76 5.95 -14.83
C SER A 235 -31.76 7.09 -15.02
N TYR A 236 -32.25 7.67 -13.93
CA TYR A 236 -33.18 8.81 -13.98
C TYR A 236 -32.56 10.05 -14.63
N ILE A 237 -31.30 10.37 -14.28
CA ILE A 237 -30.56 11.52 -14.84
C ILE A 237 -30.29 11.31 -16.32
N ASN A 238 -29.78 10.15 -16.71
CA ASN A 238 -29.50 9.80 -18.12
C ASN A 238 -30.78 9.71 -18.97
N GLY A 239 -31.93 9.45 -18.36
CA GLY A 239 -33.26 9.57 -18.98
C GLY A 239 -33.76 11.00 -19.16
N GLY A 240 -32.95 12.03 -18.87
CA GLY A 240 -33.32 13.45 -18.96
C GLY A 240 -33.96 14.03 -17.69
N GLY A 241 -33.94 13.29 -16.58
CA GLY A 241 -34.57 13.69 -15.31
C GLY A 241 -33.80 14.73 -14.49
N GLY A 242 -32.54 15.05 -14.85
CA GLY A 242 -31.65 15.90 -14.05
C GLY A 242 -32.26 17.25 -13.64
N ALA A 243 -32.87 17.99 -14.58
CA ALA A 243 -33.48 19.28 -14.27
C ALA A 243 -34.66 19.17 -13.29
N SER A 244 -35.44 18.08 -13.38
CA SER A 244 -36.52 17.81 -12.43
C SER A 244 -35.99 17.40 -11.06
N LEU A 245 -34.89 16.62 -11.03
CA LEU A 245 -34.21 16.21 -9.80
C LEU A 245 -33.66 17.41 -9.02
N LEU A 246 -33.20 18.45 -9.72
CA LEU A 246 -32.70 19.67 -9.07
C LEU A 246 -33.82 20.63 -8.66
N SER A 247 -34.86 20.80 -9.48
CA SER A 247 -35.91 21.81 -9.24
C SER A 247 -37.02 21.37 -8.28
N LYS A 248 -37.48 20.11 -8.35
CA LYS A 248 -38.62 19.63 -7.55
C LYS A 248 -38.35 19.62 -6.05
N PRO A 249 -37.19 19.18 -5.53
CA PRO A 249 -36.92 19.20 -4.10
C PRO A 249 -36.98 20.61 -3.50
N GLN A 250 -36.84 21.67 -4.29
CA GLN A 250 -37.00 23.06 -3.85
C GLN A 250 -38.48 23.49 -3.71
N GLY A 251 -39.44 22.59 -3.99
CA GLY A 251 -40.88 22.84 -3.92
C GLY A 251 -41.51 23.28 -5.24
N ILE A 252 -40.74 23.36 -6.32
CA ILE A 252 -41.23 23.80 -7.64
C ILE A 252 -41.97 22.63 -8.31
N GLY A 253 -43.31 22.65 -8.25
CA GLY A 253 -44.15 21.64 -8.91
C GLY A 253 -43.95 20.21 -8.38
N HIS A 254 -43.58 20.07 -7.10
CA HIS A 254 -43.30 18.78 -6.47
C HIS A 254 -44.51 18.15 -5.77
N GLY A 255 -45.54 18.94 -5.43
CA GLY A 255 -46.75 18.47 -4.73
C GLY A 255 -46.55 18.19 -3.24
N GLY A 256 -45.38 17.69 -2.82
CA GLY A 256 -45.00 17.45 -1.42
C GLY A 256 -44.33 18.63 -0.70
N GLY A 257 -44.36 19.82 -1.30
CA GLY A 257 -43.66 21.01 -0.80
C GLY A 257 -42.14 20.96 -0.97
N ALA A 258 -41.47 21.96 -0.40
CA ALA A 258 -40.01 22.04 -0.39
C ALA A 258 -39.40 21.02 0.59
N ARG A 259 -38.40 20.28 0.11
CA ARG A 259 -37.61 19.28 0.85
C ARG A 259 -36.16 19.69 1.01
N LEU A 260 -35.61 20.41 0.04
CA LEU A 260 -34.27 21.01 0.10
C LEU A 260 -34.40 22.52 -0.02
N GLN A 261 -33.58 23.23 0.75
CA GLN A 261 -33.40 24.67 0.63
C GLN A 261 -32.12 24.95 -0.18
N PRO A 262 -31.98 26.14 -0.79
CA PRO A 262 -30.71 26.57 -1.36
C PRO A 262 -29.55 26.45 -0.36
N GLY A 263 -28.39 26.00 -0.82
CA GLY A 263 -27.19 25.75 -0.01
C GLY A 263 -26.57 24.38 -0.28
N THR A 264 -25.70 23.93 0.62
CA THR A 264 -24.79 22.78 0.41
C THR A 264 -25.45 21.52 -0.13
N ASN A 265 -26.63 21.13 0.36
CA ASN A 265 -27.31 19.93 -0.15
C ASN A 265 -27.77 20.09 -1.61
N LEU A 266 -28.21 21.29 -2.00
CA LEU A 266 -28.62 21.55 -3.37
C LEU A 266 -27.39 21.66 -4.29
N ASP A 267 -26.30 22.26 -3.80
CA ASP A 267 -25.03 22.36 -4.54
C ASP A 267 -24.44 20.96 -4.78
N ASN A 268 -24.42 20.10 -3.76
CA ASN A 268 -23.99 18.71 -3.87
C ASN A 268 -24.85 17.92 -4.85
N LEU A 269 -26.17 18.14 -4.85
CA LEU A 269 -27.07 17.51 -5.82
C LEU A 269 -26.80 17.98 -7.25
N SER A 270 -26.50 19.26 -7.45
CA SER A 270 -26.08 19.79 -8.77
C SER A 270 -24.77 19.15 -9.23
N ALA A 271 -23.76 19.11 -8.37
CA ALA A 271 -22.47 18.51 -8.67
C ALA A 271 -22.57 17.02 -9.00
N PHE A 272 -23.46 16.28 -8.31
CA PHE A 272 -23.74 14.89 -8.64
C PHE A 272 -24.36 14.74 -10.03
N ILE A 273 -25.36 15.56 -10.38
CA ILE A 273 -26.01 15.54 -11.70
C ILE A 273 -24.99 15.84 -12.80
N GLU A 274 -24.15 16.85 -12.60
CA GLU A 274 -23.09 17.22 -13.54
C GLU A 274 -22.07 16.09 -13.72
N ALA A 275 -21.67 15.43 -12.62
CA ALA A 275 -20.76 14.29 -12.68
C ALA A 275 -21.36 13.10 -13.44
N VAL A 276 -22.64 12.77 -13.22
CA VAL A 276 -23.31 11.69 -13.96
C VAL A 276 -23.39 11.99 -15.46
N LEU A 277 -23.64 13.25 -15.85
CA LEU A 277 -23.75 13.63 -17.27
C LEU A 277 -22.40 13.76 -17.98
N ALA A 278 -21.31 13.83 -17.22
CA ALA A 278 -19.94 13.89 -17.76
C ALA A 278 -19.33 12.49 -17.96
N GLU A 279 -20.00 11.45 -17.49
CA GLU A 279 -19.64 10.03 -17.58
C GLU A 279 -20.42 9.30 -18.68
#